data_AF-A0A7S3FXH9-F1
#
_entry.id   AF-A0A7S3FXH9-F1
#
_cell.length_a   1.000
_cell.length_b   1.000
_cell.length_c   1.000
_cell.angle_alpha   90.00
_cell.angle_beta   90.00
_cell.angle_gamma   90.00
#
_symmetry.space_group_name_H-M   'P 1'
#
loop_
_entity.id
_entity.type
_entity.pdbx_description
1 polymer ?
#
loop_
_entity_poly.entity_id
_entity_poly.type
_entity_poly.pdbx_seq_one_letter_code
_entity_poly.pdbx_strand_id
1 'polypeptide(L)'
;MQEAAFTELINTRSLEQQKIEEDLRMKEILGKRQSFKPDEKVFKYKQSILQREFLSQYVFPTVNHYPKGFNTRDMRGEGEGGGALSKGPKTCPITGLHAKYRDPLTGTPYATKEAFKIIRERFFQ
;
A
#
# COMPACT_ATOMS: atom_id res chain seq x y z
N MET A 1 -56.44 -33.83 -0.06
CA MET A 1 -56.52 -32.63 0.81
C MET A 1 -55.55 -32.68 1.99
N GLN A 2 -55.30 -33.85 2.61
CA GLN A 2 -54.42 -33.94 3.79
C GLN A 2 -52.92 -33.75 3.50
N GLU A 3 -52.46 -34.11 2.30
CA GLU A 3 -51.06 -33.96 1.88
C GLU A 3 -50.64 -32.49 1.73
N ALA A 4 -51.56 -31.63 1.25
CA ALA A 4 -51.34 -30.18 1.19
C ALA A 4 -51.22 -29.59 2.60
N ALA A 5 -52.08 -29.99 3.54
CA ALA A 5 -52.01 -29.56 4.93
C ALA A 5 -50.70 -30.00 5.62
N PHE A 6 -50.21 -31.21 5.31
CA PHE A 6 -48.95 -31.71 5.87
C PHE A 6 -47.72 -30.99 5.29
N THR A 7 -47.71 -30.71 3.99
CA THR A 7 -46.64 -29.96 3.34
C THR A 7 -46.61 -28.50 3.78
N GLU A 8 -47.77 -27.86 3.98
CA GLU A 8 -47.87 -26.53 4.59
C GLU A 8 -47.24 -26.52 5.99
N LEU A 9 -47.52 -27.53 6.82
CA LEU A 9 -46.99 -27.65 8.18
C LEU A 9 -45.46 -27.87 8.21
N ILE A 10 -44.93 -28.62 7.24
CA ILE A 10 -43.49 -28.78 7.07
C ILE A 10 -42.86 -27.47 6.60
N ASN A 11 -43.48 -26.80 5.64
CA ASN A 11 -42.98 -25.54 5.10
C ASN A 11 -42.96 -24.44 6.16
N THR A 12 -43.98 -24.34 7.02
CA THR A 12 -44.01 -23.37 8.13
C THR A 12 -42.91 -23.65 9.14
N ARG A 13 -42.73 -24.92 9.54
CA ARG A 13 -41.69 -25.32 10.49
C ARG A 13 -40.29 -25.10 9.94
N SER A 14 -40.07 -25.39 8.66
CA SER A 14 -38.81 -25.14 7.97
C SER A 14 -38.52 -23.63 7.87
N LEU A 15 -39.54 -22.82 7.59
CA LEU A 15 -39.42 -21.36 7.54
C LEU A 15 -39.05 -20.76 8.91
N GLU A 16 -39.66 -21.26 9.99
CA GLU A 16 -39.34 -20.83 11.35
C GLU A 16 -37.89 -21.16 11.73
N GLN A 17 -37.40 -22.33 11.37
CA GLN A 17 -36.00 -22.72 11.60
C GLN A 17 -35.03 -21.80 10.85
N GLN A 18 -35.31 -21.47 9.59
CA GLN A 18 -34.49 -20.54 8.81
C GLN A 18 -34.46 -19.14 9.43
N LYS A 19 -35.61 -18.64 9.93
CA LYS A 19 -35.68 -17.33 10.60
C LYS A 19 -34.83 -17.29 11.87
N ILE A 20 -34.87 -18.35 12.68
CA ILE A 20 -34.06 -18.47 13.89
C ILE A 20 -32.57 -18.46 13.55
N GLU A 21 -32.17 -19.21 12.51
CA GLU A 21 -30.77 -19.28 12.07
C GLU A 21 -30.26 -17.94 11.54
N GLU A 22 -31.06 -17.23 10.73
CA GLU A 22 -30.72 -15.89 10.23
C GLU A 22 -30.65 -14.86 11.37
N ASP A 23 -31.54 -14.91 12.36
CA ASP A 23 -31.49 -14.04 13.54
C ASP A 23 -30.23 -14.28 14.39
N LEU A 24 -29.83 -15.54 14.58
CA LEU A 24 -28.59 -15.90 15.27
C LEU A 24 -27.36 -15.42 14.50
N ARG A 25 -27.34 -15.62 13.18
CA ARG A 25 -26.29 -15.13 12.29
C ARG A 25 -26.18 -13.61 12.31
N MET A 26 -27.32 -12.90 12.29
CA MET A 26 -27.38 -11.45 12.41
C MET A 26 -26.87 -10.95 13.76
N LYS A 27 -27.24 -11.62 14.86
CA LYS A 27 -26.70 -11.31 16.20
C LYS A 27 -25.20 -11.56 16.29
N GLU A 28 -24.70 -12.61 15.67
CA GLU A 28 -23.26 -12.90 15.62
C GLU A 28 -22.50 -11.85 14.79
N ILE A 29 -23.05 -11.43 13.65
CA ILE A 29 -22.50 -10.33 12.83
C ILE A 29 -22.50 -9.02 13.61
N LEU A 30 -23.57 -8.71 14.35
CA LEU A 30 -23.69 -7.53 15.20
C LEU A 30 -22.73 -7.57 16.40
N GLY A 31 -22.55 -8.74 17.04
CA GLY A 31 -21.60 -8.93 18.14
C GLY A 31 -20.14 -8.92 17.70
N LYS A 32 -19.85 -9.31 16.46
CA LYS A 32 -18.52 -9.21 15.83
C LYS A 32 -18.18 -7.80 15.35
N ARG A 33 -19.12 -6.85 15.36
CA ARG A 33 -18.77 -5.43 15.21
C ARG A 33 -17.96 -5.04 16.42
N GLN A 34 -16.64 -5.08 16.29
CA GLN A 34 -15.72 -4.56 17.29
C GLN A 34 -16.14 -3.12 17.56
N SER A 35 -16.81 -2.89 18.69
CA SER A 35 -16.98 -1.56 19.23
C SER A 35 -15.57 -1.05 19.49
N PHE A 36 -15.11 -0.10 18.66
CA PHE A 36 -13.87 0.62 18.92
C PHE A 36 -13.92 1.14 20.35
N LYS A 37 -12.89 0.83 21.14
CA LYS A 37 -12.80 1.34 22.52
C LYS A 37 -12.90 2.86 22.46
N PRO A 38 -13.54 3.52 23.44
CA PRO A 38 -13.83 4.96 23.40
C PRO A 38 -12.59 5.86 23.21
N ASP A 39 -11.39 5.38 23.57
CA ASP A 39 -10.11 6.07 23.39
C ASP A 39 -9.38 5.73 22.08
N GLU A 40 -9.92 4.84 21.25
CA GLU A 40 -9.27 4.33 20.04
C GLU A 40 -9.89 4.93 18.78
N LYS A 41 -9.78 6.26 18.62
CA LYS A 41 -10.15 6.95 17.37
C LYS A 41 -9.03 6.82 16.34
N VAL A 42 -8.86 5.60 15.83
CA VAL A 42 -7.87 5.29 14.80
C VAL A 42 -8.44 5.62 13.42
N PHE A 43 -8.16 6.82 12.92
CA PHE A 43 -8.35 7.11 11.51
C PHE A 43 -7.30 6.32 10.71
N LYS A 44 -7.76 5.44 9.81
CA LYS A 44 -6.90 4.66 8.92
C LYS A 44 -6.96 5.29 7.53
N TYR A 45 -5.87 5.92 7.09
CA TYR A 45 -5.75 6.39 5.71
C TYR A 45 -4.94 5.37 4.90
N LYS A 46 -5.51 4.91 3.78
CA LYS A 46 -4.85 4.03 2.82
C LYS A 46 -4.74 4.78 1.50
N GLN A 47 -3.52 5.04 1.06
CA GLN A 47 -3.28 5.60 -0.26
C GLN A 47 -2.99 4.45 -1.23
N SER A 48 -3.85 4.26 -2.23
CA SER A 48 -3.50 3.43 -3.38
C SER A 48 -2.93 4.33 -4.48
N ILE A 49 -1.85 3.88 -5.10
CA ILE A 49 -1.45 4.40 -6.40
C ILE A 49 -2.00 3.41 -7.42
N LEU A 50 -2.60 3.94 -8.49
CA LEU A 50 -3.19 3.16 -9.58
C LEU A 50 -2.30 1.94 -9.91
N GLN A 51 -2.87 0.74 -9.68
CA GLN A 51 -2.37 -0.59 -10.08
C GLN A 51 -1.40 -1.36 -9.17
N ARG A 52 -1.10 -0.99 -7.92
CA ARG A 52 -0.41 -1.92 -6.97
C ARG A 52 -0.96 -1.89 -5.55
N GLU A 53 -0.79 -3.01 -4.85
CA GLU A 53 -1.11 -3.20 -3.42
C GLU A 53 -0.66 -1.99 -2.59
N PHE A 54 -1.51 -1.61 -1.65
CA PHE A 54 -1.44 -0.39 -0.84
C PHE A 54 -0.01 -0.06 -0.39
N LEU A 55 0.47 1.15 -0.74
CA LEU A 55 1.87 1.52 -0.57
C LEU A 55 2.23 1.81 0.89
N SER A 56 1.27 2.32 1.68
CA SER A 56 1.47 2.65 3.10
C SER A 56 0.13 2.70 3.86
N GLN A 57 0.16 2.21 5.10
CA GLN A 57 -0.97 2.29 6.04
C GLN A 57 -0.59 3.25 7.17
N TYR A 58 -1.33 4.35 7.31
CA TYR A 58 -1.12 5.30 8.40
C TYR A 58 -2.19 5.13 9.49
N VAL A 59 -1.73 5.07 10.74
CA VAL A 59 -2.56 4.97 11.95
C VAL A 59 -2.34 6.25 12.74
N PHE A 60 -3.43 6.99 13.00
CA PHE A 60 -3.40 8.22 13.80
C PHE A 60 -4.02 7.93 15.18
N PRO A 61 -3.21 7.76 16.24
CA PRO A 61 -3.70 7.46 17.58
C PRO A 61 -4.32 8.68 18.28
N THR A 62 -3.90 9.91 17.95
CA THR A 62 -4.46 11.14 18.51
C THR A 62 -4.51 12.24 17.45
N VAL A 63 -5.39 13.24 17.64
CA VAL A 63 -5.56 14.37 16.70
C VAL A 63 -4.26 15.16 16.49
N ASN A 64 -3.41 15.21 17.51
CA ASN A 64 -2.15 15.97 17.46
C ASN A 64 -0.93 15.10 17.08
N HIS A 65 -1.11 13.79 16.93
CA HIS A 65 -0.02 12.89 16.55
C HIS A 65 0.04 12.72 15.04
N TYR A 66 1.00 13.38 14.41
CA TYR A 66 1.25 13.23 12.99
C TYR A 66 2.39 12.22 12.76
N PRO A 67 2.15 11.10 12.03
CA PRO A 67 3.16 10.08 11.78
C PRO A 67 4.39 10.67 11.09
N LYS A 68 5.58 10.39 11.64
CA LYS A 68 6.85 10.70 10.98
C LYS A 68 6.96 9.80 9.75
N GLY A 69 6.72 10.37 8.56
CA GLY A 69 6.69 9.61 7.31
C GLY A 69 5.41 9.79 6.48
N PHE A 70 4.45 10.58 6.97
CA PHE A 70 3.26 10.95 6.18
C PHE A 70 3.65 11.97 5.11
N ASN A 71 3.31 11.69 3.85
CA ASN A 71 3.73 12.46 2.65
C ASN A 71 5.23 12.58 2.39
N THR A 72 6.10 11.92 3.16
CA THR A 72 7.49 11.76 2.73
C THR A 72 7.51 10.75 1.59
N ARG A 73 8.15 11.08 0.47
CA ARG A 73 8.49 10.08 -0.56
C ARG A 73 9.08 8.87 0.16
N ASP A 74 8.54 7.68 -0.11
CA ASP A 74 9.12 6.41 0.34
C ASP A 74 10.63 6.44 0.12
N MET A 75 11.38 6.67 1.21
CA MET A 75 12.81 6.41 1.28
C MET A 75 12.99 4.93 1.62
N ARG A 76 12.24 4.03 0.95
CA ARG A 76 12.54 2.60 0.99
C ARG A 76 13.89 2.42 0.30
N GLY A 77 14.92 2.42 1.14
CA GLY A 77 16.34 2.39 0.77
C GLY A 77 17.30 2.44 1.96
N GLU A 78 16.83 2.63 3.20
CA GLU A 78 17.68 2.54 4.40
C GLU A 78 17.01 1.63 5.44
N GLY A 79 16.97 0.35 5.12
CA GLY A 79 16.60 -0.73 6.03
C GLY A 79 17.49 -1.92 5.72
N GLU A 80 18.20 -2.40 6.74
CA GLU A 80 19.11 -3.53 6.68
C GLU A 80 18.38 -4.78 6.15
N GLY A 81 18.84 -5.32 5.02
CA GLY A 81 18.35 -6.58 4.46
C GLY A 81 17.24 -6.44 3.41
N GLY A 82 17.63 -6.21 2.15
CA GLY A 82 16.74 -6.43 1.01
C GLY A 82 16.99 -5.53 -0.21
N GLY A 83 17.88 -5.97 -1.11
CA GLY A 83 17.90 -5.51 -2.51
C GLY A 83 18.57 -4.15 -2.78
N ALA A 84 19.89 -4.12 -2.75
CA ALA A 84 20.72 -3.00 -3.14
C ALA A 84 20.60 -2.67 -4.65
N LEU A 85 19.77 -1.70 -5.01
CA LEU A 85 20.09 -0.80 -6.13
C LEU A 85 20.80 0.42 -5.53
N SER A 86 22.12 0.32 -5.47
CA SER A 86 23.07 1.32 -5.00
C SER A 86 22.75 2.74 -5.49
N LYS A 87 22.11 3.55 -4.65
CA LYS A 87 22.06 5.02 -4.82
C LYS A 87 23.25 5.69 -4.11
N GLY A 88 24.45 5.15 -4.31
CA GLY A 88 25.65 5.94 -4.10
C GLY A 88 25.77 7.02 -5.19
N PRO A 89 26.46 8.14 -4.94
CA PRO A 89 26.79 9.11 -5.97
C PRO A 89 27.54 8.37 -7.09
N LYS A 90 26.86 8.17 -8.22
CA LYS A 90 27.43 7.42 -9.33
C LYS A 90 28.69 8.14 -9.80
N THR A 91 29.83 7.45 -9.74
CA THR A 91 31.12 7.99 -10.19
C THR A 91 31.07 8.32 -11.68
N CYS A 92 31.68 9.43 -12.09
CA CYS A 92 31.81 9.77 -13.50
C CYS A 92 32.70 8.72 -14.20
N PRO A 93 32.26 8.10 -15.31
CA PRO A 93 33.03 7.07 -16.00
C PRO A 93 34.29 7.62 -16.69
N ILE A 94 34.36 8.93 -16.92
CA ILE A 94 35.51 9.57 -17.56
C ILE A 94 36.55 10.02 -16.52
N THR A 95 36.11 10.68 -15.45
CA THR A 95 37.03 11.31 -14.50
C THR A 95 37.25 10.52 -13.21
N GLY A 96 36.43 9.50 -12.93
CA GLY A 96 36.51 8.76 -11.66
C GLY A 96 36.09 9.57 -10.42
N LEU A 97 35.67 10.83 -10.59
CA LEU A 97 35.19 11.69 -9.51
C LEU A 97 33.69 11.51 -9.27
N HIS A 98 33.20 11.91 -8.10
CA HIS A 98 31.76 11.95 -7.84
C HIS A 98 31.04 12.83 -8.86
N ALA A 99 30.04 12.27 -9.53
CA ALA A 99 29.27 13.01 -10.52
C ALA A 99 28.39 14.07 -9.87
N LYS A 100 28.45 15.28 -10.42
CA LYS A 100 27.61 16.41 -10.02
C LYS A 100 26.31 16.47 -10.84
N TYR A 101 26.33 15.95 -12.06
CA TYR A 101 25.24 16.04 -13.03
C TYR A 101 24.98 14.70 -13.73
N ARG A 102 23.83 14.59 -14.41
CA ARG A 102 23.49 13.47 -15.30
C ARG A 102 23.03 14.00 -16.65
N ASP A 103 23.45 13.36 -17.72
CA ASP A 103 22.99 13.69 -19.07
C ASP A 103 21.54 13.22 -19.26
N PRO A 104 20.59 14.07 -19.68
CA PRO A 104 19.19 13.68 -19.90
C PRO A 104 19.02 12.68 -21.05
N LEU A 105 19.94 12.67 -22.02
CA LEU A 105 19.82 11.78 -23.18
C LEU A 105 20.34 10.37 -22.86
N THR A 106 21.54 10.28 -22.28
CA THR A 106 22.20 8.98 -22.03
C THR A 106 21.98 8.46 -20.61
N GLY A 107 21.51 9.29 -19.69
CA GLY A 107 21.39 8.94 -18.26
C GLY A 107 22.73 8.79 -17.54
N THR A 108 23.86 9.07 -18.22
CA THR A 108 25.20 8.87 -17.69
C THR A 108 25.59 9.98 -16.69
N PRO A 109 26.17 9.62 -15.53
CA PRO A 109 26.61 10.56 -14.52
C PRO A 109 27.97 11.19 -14.90
N TYR A 110 28.13 12.49 -14.76
CA TYR A 110 29.40 13.19 -15.04
C TYR A 110 29.73 14.31 -14.05
N ALA A 111 31.02 14.62 -13.92
CA ALA A 111 31.52 15.64 -12.99
C ALA A 111 31.81 16.99 -13.65
N THR A 112 32.40 16.99 -14.86
CA THR A 112 32.89 18.20 -15.56
C THR A 112 32.28 18.35 -16.96
N LYS A 113 32.36 19.56 -17.53
CA LYS A 113 31.85 19.85 -18.89
C LYS A 113 32.61 19.07 -19.98
N GLU A 114 33.89 18.81 -19.78
CA GLU A 114 34.72 18.01 -20.70
C GLU A 114 34.26 16.56 -20.75
N ALA A 115 33.96 15.97 -19.59
CA ALA A 115 33.41 14.63 -19.50
C ALA A 115 32.06 14.53 -20.25
N PHE A 116 31.23 15.56 -20.17
CA PHE A 116 29.96 15.61 -20.92
C PHE A 116 30.15 15.59 -22.45
N LYS A 117 31.15 16.34 -22.97
CA LYS A 117 31.45 16.33 -24.41
C LYS A 117 31.86 14.94 -24.88
N ILE A 118 32.80 14.31 -24.17
CA ILE A 118 33.29 12.96 -24.49
C ILE A 118 32.15 11.94 -24.44
N ILE A 119 31.27 12.04 -23.45
CA ILE A 119 30.09 11.16 -23.33
C ILE A 119 29.16 11.31 -24.53
N ARG A 120 28.89 12.55 -24.98
CA ARG A 120 28.01 12.78 -26.13
C ARG A 120 28.64 12.38 -27.45
N GLU A 121 29.92 12.68 -27.65
CA GLU A 121 30.66 12.25 -28.84
C GLU A 121 30.61 10.73 -28.99
N ARG A 122 30.85 9.99 -27.89
CA ARG A 122 30.74 8.52 -27.88
C ARG A 122 29.33 7.99 -28.12
N PHE A 123 28.30 8.78 -27.82
CA PHE A 123 26.91 8.34 -27.98
C PHE A 123 26.42 8.50 -29.43
N PHE A 124 26.96 9.49 -30.16
CA PHE A 124 26.58 9.78 -31.55
C PHE A 124 27.54 9.17 -32.59
N GLN A 125 28.54 8.41 -32.14
CA GLN A 125 29.46 7.66 -32.98
C GLN A 125 28.89 6.27 -33.29
#